data_AF-A0A4T0V2Q2-F1
#
_entry.id   AF-A0A4T0V2Q2-F1
#
_cell.length_a   1.000
_cell.length_b   1.000
_cell.length_c   1.000
_cell.angle_alpha   90.00
_cell.angle_beta   90.00
_cell.angle_gamma   90.00
#
_symmetry.space_group_name_H-M   'P 1'
#
loop_
_entity.id
_entity.type
_entity.pdbx_description
1 polymer ?
#
loop_
_entity_poly.entity_id
_entity_poly.type
_entity_poly.pdbx_seq_one_letter_code
_entity_poly.pdbx_strand_id
1 'polypeptide(L)' 'MSERAVPFHCPYCGDEDLWPHEVVAEDGSTTSPHGSWECRSCLRAFSLRMLGQVARPGSPS' A
#
# COMPACT_ATOMS: atom_id res chain seq x y z
N MET A 1 12.16 5.40 14.25
CA MET A 1 12.00 4.62 13.01
C MET A 1 10.73 5.08 12.31
N SER A 2 10.86 5.89 11.25
CA SER A 2 9.75 6.18 10.32
C SER A 2 9.91 5.23 9.15
N GLU A 3 9.73 3.93 9.42
CA GLU A 3 9.83 2.93 8.37
C GLU A 3 8.49 2.90 7.64
N ARG A 4 8.50 3.38 6.39
CA ARG A 4 7.36 3.23 5.48
C ARG A 4 7.20 1.74 5.23
N ALA A 5 6.12 1.14 5.72
CA ALA A 5 5.80 -0.25 5.40
C ALA A 5 5.60 -0.38 3.88
N VAL A 6 6.38 -1.26 3.26
CA VAL A 6 6.31 -1.56 1.82
C VAL A 6 5.68 -2.94 1.67
N PRO A 7 4.64 -3.11 0.83
CA PRO A 7 4.19 -4.43 0.42
C PRO A 7 5.26 -5.11 -0.43
N PHE A 8 5.54 -6.39 -0.18
CA PHE A 8 6.50 -7.14 -0.97
C PHE A 8 5.84 -7.86 -2.16
N HIS A 9 4.55 -8.19 -2.08
CA HIS A 9 3.84 -8.94 -3.12
C HIS A 9 2.51 -8.28 -3.49
N CYS A 10 2.20 -8.25 -4.78
CA CYS A 10 0.94 -7.77 -5.30
C CYS A 10 -0.19 -8.69 -4.81
N PRO A 11 -1.23 -8.17 -4.14
CA PRO A 11 -2.32 -9.00 -3.62
C PRO A 11 -3.18 -9.63 -4.73
N TYR A 12 -2.98 -9.21 -5.99
CA TYR A 12 -3.74 -9.72 -7.14
C TYR A 12 -2.98 -10.74 -7.98
N CYS A 13 -1.65 -10.61 -8.15
CA CYS A 13 -0.88 -11.47 -9.05
C CYS A 13 0.35 -12.12 -8.41
N GLY A 14 0.71 -11.76 -7.17
CA GLY A 14 1.86 -12.31 -6.46
C GLY A 14 3.23 -11.73 -6.87
N ASP A 15 3.29 -10.94 -7.94
CA ASP A 15 4.52 -10.29 -8.41
C ASP A 15 5.01 -9.21 -7.42
N GLU A 16 6.29 -8.88 -7.52
CA GLU A 16 7.03 -7.97 -6.63
C GLU A 16 7.28 -6.59 -7.27
N ASP A 17 6.92 -6.38 -8.54
CA ASP A 17 7.05 -5.10 -9.25
C ASP A 17 5.99 -4.06 -8.78
N LEU A 18 6.14 -3.64 -7.52
CA LEU A 18 5.26 -2.71 -6.80
C LEU A 18 5.89 -1.33 -6.65
N TRP A 19 5.12 -0.29 -6.99
CA TRP A 19 5.54 1.10 -6.94
C TRP A 19 4.52 1.96 -6.19
N PRO A 20 4.93 3.06 -5.52
CA PRO A 20 3.98 4.04 -5.02
C PRO A 20 3.13 4.58 -6.18
N HIS A 21 1.81 4.60 -6.01
CA HIS A 21 0.93 5.15 -7.03
C HIS A 21 0.95 6.68 -6.95
N GLU A 22 1.35 7.31 -8.05
CA GLU A 22 1.36 8.76 -8.22
C GLU A 22 0.05 9.23 -8.87
N VAL A 23 -0.54 10.28 -8.30
CA VAL A 23 -1.69 10.99 -8.87
C VAL A 23 -1.30 12.42 -9.16
N VAL A 24 -1.75 12.94 -10.30
CA VAL A 24 -1.60 14.35 -10.67
C VAL A 24 -2.84 15.09 -10.18
N ALA A 25 -2.66 16.05 -9.27
CA ALA A 25 -3.72 16.91 -8.80
C ALA A 25 -4.09 17.96 -9.88
N GLU A 26 -5.24 18.60 -9.72
CA GLU A 26 -5.75 19.56 -10.71
C GLU A 26 -4.85 20.79 -10.91
N ASP A 27 -4.06 21.15 -9.90
CA ASP A 27 -3.06 22.22 -9.96
C ASP A 27 -1.75 21.81 -10.65
N GLY A 28 -1.67 20.58 -11.15
CA GLY A 28 -0.50 20.02 -11.82
C GLY A 28 0.56 19.45 -10.87
N SER A 29 0.32 19.45 -9.55
CA SER A 29 1.24 18.81 -8.60
C SER A 29 1.13 17.28 -8.64
N THR A 30 2.26 16.59 -8.55
CA THR A 30 2.30 15.12 -8.43
C THR A 30 2.38 14.74 -6.96
N THR A 31 1.45 13.90 -6.50
CA THR A 31 1.41 13.40 -5.13
C THR A 31 1.29 11.88 -5.15
N SER A 32 1.95 11.17 -4.24
CA SER A 32 1.63 9.78 -3.93
C SER A 32 0.82 9.73 -2.62
N PRO A 33 -0.50 9.53 -2.66
CA PRO A 33 -1.30 9.50 -1.45
C PRO A 33 -0.84 8.35 -0.54
N HIS A 34 -0.82 8.58 0.77
CA HIS A 34 -0.29 7.61 1.73
C HIS A 34 -0.93 6.22 1.56
N GLY A 35 -0.08 5.20 1.45
CA GLY A 35 -0.52 3.82 1.28
C GLY A 35 -1.03 3.49 -0.11
N SER A 36 -0.91 4.37 -1.12
CA SER A 36 -1.30 4.06 -2.50
C SER A 36 -0.16 3.39 -3.26
N TRP A 37 -0.47 2.28 -3.92
CA TRP A 37 0.48 1.43 -4.63
C TRP A 37 -0.09 0.98 -5.97
N GLU A 38 0.80 0.68 -6.90
CA GLU A 38 0.48 0.07 -8.18
C GLU A 38 1.40 -1.11 -8.45
N CYS A 39 0.88 -2.14 -9.12
CA CYS A 39 1.67 -3.23 -9.65
C CYS A 39 1.86 -3.04 -11.15
N ARG A 40 3.11 -2.98 -11.60
CA ARG A 40 3.42 -2.77 -13.03
C ARG A 40 3.30 -4.04 -13.85
N SER A 41 3.42 -5.23 -13.25
CA SER A 41 3.19 -6.51 -13.93
C SER A 41 1.72 -6.74 -14.32
N CYS A 42 0.78 -6.36 -13.45
CA CYS A 42 -0.65 -6.60 -13.69
C CYS A 42 -1.51 -5.33 -13.81
N LEU A 43 -0.87 -4.16 -13.80
CA LEU A 43 -1.45 -2.83 -14.03
C LEU A 43 -2.63 -2.48 -13.09
N ARG A 44 -2.59 -2.95 -11.84
CA ARG A 44 -3.61 -2.63 -10.82
C ARG A 44 -3.05 -1.67 -9.78
N ALA A 45 -3.81 -0.61 -9.51
CA ALA A 45 -3.59 0.28 -8.38
C ALA A 45 -4.48 -0.13 -7.19
N PHE A 46 -3.96 0.03 -5.97
CA PHE A 46 -4.64 -0.32 -4.72
C PHE A 46 -4.13 0.54 -3.56
N SER A 47 -4.85 0.55 -2.44
CA SER A 47 -4.45 1.26 -1.21
C SER A 47 -4.30 0.32 -0.02
N LEU A 48 -3.32 0.62 0.83
CA LEU A 48 -3.04 -0.07 2.08
C LEU A 48 -3.30 0.86 3.25
N ARG A 49 -3.90 0.32 4.31
CA ARG A 49 -4.21 1.04 5.54
C ARG A 49 -3.84 0.19 6.75
N MET A 50 -3.09 0.77 7.68
CA MET A 50 -2.91 0.17 9.01
C MET A 50 -4.24 0.29 9.79
N LEU A 51 -4.78 -0.84 10.22
CA LEU A 51 -6.01 -0.89 11.02
C LEU A 51 -5.75 -0.88 12.54
N GLY A 52 -4.50 -1.09 12.96
CA GLY A 52 -4.09 -1.24 14.36
C GLY A 52 -3.49 -2.62 14.63
N GLN A 53 -3.19 -2.90 15.90
CA GLN A 53 -2.76 -4.23 16.34
C GLN A 53 -4.00 -5.06 16.66
N VAL A 54 -4.11 -6.26 16.09
CA VAL A 54 -5.19 -7.19 16.41
C VAL A 54 -4.91 -7.90 17.73
N ALA A 55 -5.95 -8.17 18.51
CA ALA A 55 -5.83 -9.02 19.69
C ALA A 55 -5.50 -10.45 19.25
N ARG A 56 -4.65 -11.13 20.02
CA ARG A 56 -4.42 -12.57 19.80
C ARG A 56 -5.72 -13.30 20.15
N PRO A 57 -6.25 -14.17 19.25
CA PRO A 57 -7.40 -14.99 19.57
C PRO A 57 -7.10 -15.83 20.83
N GLY A 58 -7.92 -15.66 21.89
CA GLY A 58 -7.84 -16.44 23.12
C GLY A 58 -6.93 -15.89 24.24
N SER A 59 -6.34 -14.70 24.09
CA SER A 59 -5.70 -14.01 25.23
C SER A 59 -6.78 -13.35 26.10
N PRO A 60 -6.98 -13.76 27.37
CA PRO A 60 -7.83 -13.00 28.28
C PRO A 60 -7.16 -11.66 28.58
N SER A 61 -7.97 -10.59 28.53
CA SER A 61 -7.58 -9.21 28.83
C SER A 61 -7.07 -9.03 30.26
#